data_AF-F9VNJ0-F1
#
_entry.id   AF-F9VNJ0-F1
#
_cell.length_a   1.000
_cell.length_b   1.000
_cell.length_c   1.000
_cell.angle_alpha   90.00
_cell.angle_beta   90.00
_cell.angle_gamma   90.00
#
_symmetry.space_group_name_H-M   'P 1'
#
loop_
_entity.id
_entity.type
_entity.pdbx_description
1 polymer ?
#
loop_
_entity_poly.entity_id
_entity_poly.type
_entity_poly.pdbx_seq_one_letter_code
_entity_poly.pdbx_strand_id
1 'polypeptide(L)'
;MSVKPSTKLTISIVLSVLLLGVLLAVTNTPMAQTSPDIPVYKVVGTADLSNPGSASYWSNIPWINISLTANIPMAPTSGLTHYVLVKAAWNGSWIFVLVKWYAPNPAFGAWSAAAAGIYPPAAGPGLFRQIMLTPGTTYTIEKNYTNYISIVNGKTYQGRLVLNYSGILLPTPNGTQITVLSNGSIILWHSLRPMEDLLYSDGMFYGYYTNSTWYYPDRVAMMWYMGSVIPPSKDGMNIGGKYPGQKFDGVTFKYAGGSLAQPGGAANIWMWVSGATWNNSTYDPAFKVNLWQNESLTGLPYVDPGNHGFAVPLYTNNTDMYEVDCAGIWYTPVASKGLNGSLFFIWTGATWSNGYWTVEFARPLAVPPNYANWMPNITVGKTYYVAFAVWQGKLGETLFDKSITSSFLTLQLVTTPPTSTTTTTTSVSSSTSTSAAIPSTTVDVTVAGAVIAILALVILYVVYRR
;
A
#
# COMPACT_ATOMS: atom_id res chain seq x y z
N MET A 1 62.21 -33.94 -5.35
CA MET A 1 61.88 -33.70 -3.94
C MET A 1 60.58 -32.92 -3.86
N SER A 2 59.52 -33.53 -3.34
CA SER A 2 58.22 -32.88 -3.14
C SER A 2 58.22 -32.17 -1.79
N VAL A 3 58.26 -30.84 -1.78
CA VAL A 3 58.14 -30.07 -0.54
C VAL A 3 56.66 -30.07 -0.13
N LYS A 4 56.30 -30.88 0.88
CA LYS A 4 54.98 -30.77 1.52
C LYS A 4 54.97 -29.47 2.33
N PRO A 5 54.10 -28.49 2.00
CA PRO A 5 54.00 -27.28 2.82
C PRO A 5 53.51 -27.68 4.22
N SER A 6 54.17 -27.14 5.26
CA SER A 6 53.74 -27.38 6.63
C SER A 6 52.34 -26.81 6.84
N THR A 7 51.50 -27.48 7.63
CA THR A 7 50.09 -27.10 7.88
C THR A 7 49.92 -25.64 8.32
N LYS A 8 50.97 -25.06 8.93
CA LYS A 8 51.02 -23.65 9.34
C LYS A 8 51.13 -22.70 8.15
N LEU A 9 51.90 -23.05 7.12
CA LEU A 9 52.04 -22.25 5.90
C LEU A 9 50.73 -22.20 5.11
N THR A 10 50.02 -23.34 5.01
CA THR A 10 48.73 -23.42 4.33
C THR A 10 47.66 -22.59 5.04
N ILE A 11 47.60 -22.63 6.38
CA ILE A 11 46.65 -21.83 7.17
C ILE A 11 46.96 -20.32 7.05
N SER A 12 48.23 -19.92 7.09
CA SER A 12 48.60 -18.51 6.87
C SER A 12 48.21 -18.01 5.49
N ILE A 13 48.40 -18.82 4.44
CA ILE A 13 48.01 -18.44 3.08
C ILE A 13 46.48 -18.31 2.97
N VAL A 14 45.72 -19.23 3.57
CA VAL A 14 44.24 -19.17 3.56
C VAL A 14 43.73 -17.94 4.31
N LEU A 15 44.31 -17.61 5.48
CA LEU A 15 43.95 -16.40 6.24
C LEU A 15 44.29 -15.11 5.49
N SER A 16 45.45 -15.06 4.82
CA SER A 16 45.83 -13.90 4.00
C SER A 16 44.91 -13.73 2.79
N VAL A 17 44.49 -14.83 2.15
CA VAL A 17 43.52 -14.78 1.03
C VAL A 17 42.13 -14.36 1.50
N LEU A 18 41.69 -14.82 2.68
CA LEU A 18 40.42 -14.38 3.27
C LEU A 18 40.44 -12.89 3.63
N LEU A 19 41.54 -12.43 4.23
CA LEU A 19 41.71 -11.03 4.62
C LEU A 19 41.75 -10.13 3.38
N LEU A 20 42.44 -10.54 2.32
CA LEU A 20 42.48 -9.82 1.04
C LEU A 20 41.11 -9.82 0.35
N GLY A 21 40.35 -10.91 0.46
CA GLY A 21 38.96 -11.01 -0.04
C GLY A 21 38.00 -10.09 0.70
N VAL A 22 38.13 -9.95 2.02
CA VAL A 22 37.34 -9.00 2.82
C VAL A 22 37.75 -7.56 2.52
N LEU A 23 39.04 -7.28 2.36
CA LEU A 23 39.54 -5.94 1.99
C LEU A 23 39.03 -5.51 0.60
N LEU A 24 39.03 -6.40 -0.39
CA LEU A 24 38.51 -6.12 -1.74
C LEU A 24 36.98 -6.01 -1.80
N ALA A 25 36.25 -6.63 -0.85
CA ALA A 25 34.79 -6.49 -0.75
C ALA A 25 34.36 -5.13 -0.17
N VAL A 26 35.24 -4.43 0.55
CA VAL A 26 34.93 -3.14 1.20
C VAL A 26 35.44 -1.94 0.38
N THR A 27 36.45 -2.11 -0.49
CA THR A 27 36.95 -1.02 -1.35
C THR A 27 36.06 -0.65 -2.53
N ASN A 28 34.97 -1.41 -2.77
CA ASN A 28 33.97 -1.15 -3.81
C ASN A 28 32.58 -0.83 -3.27
N THR A 29 32.41 -0.52 -1.98
CA THR A 29 31.14 0.03 -1.50
C THR A 29 31.14 1.55 -1.70
N PRO A 30 30.42 2.10 -2.69
CA PRO A 30 30.13 3.53 -2.68
C PRO A 30 29.42 3.85 -1.37
N MET A 31 29.90 4.85 -0.62
CA MET A 31 29.05 5.48 0.39
C MET A 31 27.88 6.11 -0.36
N ALA A 32 26.72 5.46 -0.27
CA ALA A 32 25.52 5.91 -0.92
C ALA A 32 25.06 7.23 -0.29
N GLN A 33 25.31 8.35 -0.97
CA GLN A 33 24.26 9.36 -1.05
C GLN A 33 23.22 8.74 -1.99
N THR A 34 22.29 7.95 -1.44
CA THR A 34 21.20 7.40 -2.25
C THR A 34 20.46 8.59 -2.83
N SER A 35 20.51 8.74 -4.15
CA SER A 35 19.59 9.65 -4.84
C SER A 35 18.16 9.27 -4.41
N PRO A 36 17.25 10.23 -4.21
CA PRO A 36 15.88 9.88 -3.86
C PRO A 36 15.31 8.95 -4.92
N ASP A 37 14.57 7.93 -4.49
CA ASP A 37 13.87 7.02 -5.40
C ASP A 37 12.86 7.81 -6.24
N ILE A 38 12.28 8.87 -5.65
CA ILE A 38 11.32 9.78 -6.27
C ILE A 38 11.76 11.25 -6.09
N PRO A 39 12.51 11.81 -7.05
CA PRO A 39 12.73 13.25 -7.10
C PRO A 39 11.43 14.00 -7.47
N VAL A 40 11.06 14.99 -6.66
CA VAL A 40 9.96 15.92 -6.93
C VAL A 40 10.55 17.18 -7.54
N TYR A 41 10.45 17.33 -8.86
CA TYR A 41 11.14 18.39 -9.60
C TYR A 41 10.45 19.75 -9.46
N LYS A 42 11.25 20.83 -9.32
CA LYS A 42 10.71 22.18 -9.35
C LYS A 42 10.24 22.53 -10.76
N VAL A 43 9.01 23.03 -10.90
CA VAL A 43 8.38 23.41 -12.16
C VAL A 43 7.74 24.80 -12.09
N VAL A 44 7.37 25.35 -13.25
CA VAL A 44 6.53 26.54 -13.37
C VAL A 44 5.16 26.09 -13.91
N GLY A 45 4.08 26.50 -13.25
CA GLY A 45 2.70 26.15 -13.62
C GLY A 45 1.91 25.53 -12.47
N THR A 46 0.71 25.04 -12.80
CA THR A 46 -0.22 24.36 -11.89
C THR A 46 -0.63 23.00 -12.46
N ALA A 47 -1.21 22.14 -11.64
CA ALA A 47 -1.87 20.92 -12.11
C ALA A 47 -3.04 21.24 -13.06
N ASP A 48 -3.26 20.38 -14.07
CA ASP A 48 -4.50 20.35 -14.86
C ASP A 48 -5.25 19.07 -14.51
N LEU A 49 -6.11 19.17 -13.50
CA LEU A 49 -6.85 18.02 -12.97
C LEU A 49 -8.02 17.60 -13.88
N SER A 50 -8.41 18.46 -14.84
CA SER A 50 -9.39 18.09 -15.86
C SER A 50 -8.78 17.18 -16.94
N ASN A 51 -7.46 17.27 -17.13
CA ASN A 51 -6.69 16.43 -18.04
C ASN A 51 -5.33 16.03 -17.43
N PRO A 52 -5.32 15.10 -16.46
CA PRO A 52 -4.13 14.65 -15.73
C PRO A 52 -2.95 14.32 -16.63
N GLY A 53 -1.78 14.86 -16.30
CA GLY A 53 -0.55 14.61 -17.05
C GLY A 53 -0.37 15.45 -18.33
N SER A 54 -1.31 16.32 -18.67
CA SER A 54 -1.24 17.18 -19.86
C SER A 54 -0.43 18.47 -19.68
N ALA A 55 -0.26 18.93 -18.43
CA ALA A 55 0.53 20.12 -18.14
C ALA A 55 1.95 19.98 -18.72
N SER A 56 2.41 21.04 -19.41
CA SER A 56 3.60 20.97 -20.28
C SER A 56 4.87 20.52 -19.55
N TYR A 57 5.02 20.83 -18.26
CA TYR A 57 6.17 20.42 -17.46
C TYR A 57 6.27 18.89 -17.28
N TRP A 58 5.18 18.14 -17.40
CA TRP A 58 5.22 16.68 -17.30
C TRP A 58 6.05 16.04 -18.40
N SER A 59 6.13 16.66 -19.58
CA SER A 59 6.93 16.14 -20.71
C SER A 59 8.43 16.07 -20.42
N ASN A 60 8.92 16.93 -19.51
CA ASN A 60 10.33 16.99 -19.14
C ASN A 60 10.69 16.09 -17.95
N ILE A 61 9.70 15.60 -17.20
CA ILE A 61 9.92 14.74 -16.04
C ILE A 61 9.90 13.27 -16.51
N PRO A 62 10.93 12.45 -16.25
CA PRO A 62 10.92 11.04 -16.60
C PRO A 62 9.92 10.27 -15.73
N TRP A 63 9.33 9.20 -16.28
CA TRP A 63 8.56 8.24 -15.51
C TRP A 63 9.50 7.37 -14.68
N ILE A 64 9.15 7.18 -13.40
CA ILE A 64 9.81 6.23 -12.51
C ILE A 64 8.95 4.98 -12.46
N ASN A 65 9.53 3.82 -12.78
CA ASN A 65 8.85 2.54 -12.70
C ASN A 65 9.05 1.96 -11.29
N ILE A 66 7.98 1.86 -10.52
CA ILE A 66 7.95 1.32 -9.17
C ILE A 66 7.30 -0.05 -9.20
N SER A 67 8.06 -1.08 -8.84
CA SER A 67 7.56 -2.44 -8.75
C SER A 67 6.58 -2.61 -7.60
N LEU A 68 5.56 -3.43 -7.82
CA LEU A 68 4.54 -3.79 -6.84
C LEU A 68 4.51 -5.31 -6.65
N THR A 69 4.01 -5.73 -5.49
CA THR A 69 3.84 -7.11 -5.06
C THR A 69 2.45 -7.32 -4.47
N ALA A 70 1.98 -8.56 -4.41
CA ALA A 70 0.75 -8.89 -3.71
C ALA A 70 0.87 -8.60 -2.21
N ASN A 71 -0.09 -7.91 -1.61
CA ASN A 71 -0.11 -7.76 -0.16
C ASN A 71 -0.69 -8.98 0.57
N ILE A 72 -1.43 -9.84 -0.14
CA ILE A 72 -1.93 -11.13 0.30
C ILE A 72 -1.33 -12.20 -0.63
N PRO A 73 -0.08 -12.66 -0.39
CA PRO A 73 0.63 -13.52 -1.34
C PRO A 73 -0.04 -14.87 -1.60
N MET A 74 -0.90 -15.34 -0.68
CA MET A 74 -1.61 -16.61 -0.82
C MET A 74 -2.92 -16.50 -1.62
N ALA A 75 -3.44 -15.28 -1.86
CA ALA A 75 -4.66 -15.07 -2.61
C ALA A 75 -4.34 -14.87 -4.10
N PRO A 76 -4.85 -15.72 -5.01
CA PRO A 76 -4.57 -15.61 -6.44
C PRO A 76 -5.06 -14.31 -7.09
N THR A 77 -6.01 -13.61 -6.46
CA THR A 77 -6.53 -12.32 -6.93
C THR A 77 -5.70 -11.12 -6.48
N SER A 78 -4.65 -11.34 -5.69
CA SER A 78 -3.82 -10.27 -5.12
C SER A 78 -2.60 -9.97 -5.97
N GLY A 79 -2.23 -8.70 -6.08
CA GLY A 79 -1.00 -8.31 -6.77
C GLY A 79 -1.12 -8.33 -8.30
N LEU A 80 -2.32 -8.09 -8.83
CA LEU A 80 -2.58 -8.14 -10.29
C LEU A 80 -1.86 -7.02 -11.06
N THR A 81 -1.49 -5.94 -10.37
CA THR A 81 -0.71 -4.85 -10.93
C THR A 81 0.73 -4.98 -10.48
N HIS A 82 1.65 -5.26 -11.41
CA HIS A 82 3.05 -5.52 -11.07
C HIS A 82 3.91 -4.26 -10.96
N TYR A 83 3.43 -3.12 -11.45
CA TYR A 83 4.14 -1.85 -11.33
C TYR A 83 3.22 -0.64 -11.49
N VAL A 84 3.66 0.50 -10.95
CA VAL A 84 3.13 1.83 -11.25
C VAL A 84 4.21 2.70 -11.85
N LEU A 85 3.80 3.63 -12.71
CA LEU A 85 4.65 4.70 -13.21
C LEU A 85 4.34 5.96 -12.41
N VAL A 86 5.36 6.63 -11.88
CA VAL A 86 5.21 7.85 -11.08
C VAL A 86 6.05 9.00 -11.65
N LYS A 87 5.46 10.19 -11.65
CA LYS A 87 6.16 11.48 -11.78
C LYS A 87 5.77 12.36 -10.59
N ALA A 88 6.68 13.23 -10.18
CA ALA A 88 6.39 14.19 -9.13
C ALA A 88 6.99 15.57 -9.44
N ALA A 89 6.23 16.61 -9.13
CA ALA A 89 6.61 18.00 -9.37
C ALA A 89 6.15 18.90 -8.21
N TRP A 90 6.78 20.07 -8.07
CA TRP A 90 6.34 21.12 -7.16
C TRP A 90 6.60 22.51 -7.75
N ASN A 91 5.76 23.49 -7.41
CA ASN A 91 5.83 24.84 -8.03
C ASN A 91 6.18 25.97 -7.06
N GLY A 92 6.59 25.65 -5.83
CA GLY A 92 6.86 26.61 -4.77
C GLY A 92 5.86 26.56 -3.62
N SER A 93 4.60 26.27 -3.91
CA SER A 93 3.52 26.23 -2.91
C SER A 93 2.68 24.95 -2.95
N TRP A 94 2.73 24.21 -4.06
CA TRP A 94 2.02 22.94 -4.25
C TRP A 94 2.97 21.80 -4.61
N ILE A 95 2.56 20.58 -4.26
CA ILE A 95 3.12 19.32 -4.78
C ILE A 95 2.09 18.66 -5.71
N PHE A 96 2.60 18.06 -6.77
CA PHE A 96 1.86 17.30 -7.76
C PHE A 96 2.48 15.91 -7.88
N VAL A 97 1.66 14.86 -7.85
CA VAL A 97 2.10 13.48 -8.05
C VAL A 97 1.22 12.84 -9.11
N LEU A 98 1.81 12.44 -10.22
CA LEU A 98 1.13 11.77 -11.32
C LEU A 98 1.43 10.29 -11.24
N VAL A 99 0.40 9.46 -11.13
CA VAL A 99 0.50 8.00 -11.04
C VAL A 99 -0.23 7.37 -12.22
N LYS A 100 0.40 6.42 -12.88
CA LYS A 100 -0.16 5.70 -14.03
C LYS A 100 0.05 4.20 -13.90
N TRP A 101 -0.97 3.40 -14.18
CA TRP A 101 -0.88 1.94 -14.12
C TRP A 101 -1.76 1.28 -15.18
N TYR A 102 -1.38 0.06 -15.56
CA TYR A 102 -2.15 -0.73 -16.51
C TYR A 102 -3.39 -1.29 -15.83
N ALA A 103 -4.55 -1.02 -16.41
CA ALA A 103 -5.86 -1.46 -15.98
C ALA A 103 -6.70 -1.74 -17.23
N PRO A 104 -6.60 -2.94 -17.81
CA PRO A 104 -7.28 -3.29 -19.06
C PRO A 104 -8.80 -3.29 -18.93
N ASN A 105 -9.30 -3.49 -17.70
CA ASN A 105 -10.72 -3.60 -17.39
C ASN A 105 -11.09 -2.55 -16.33
N PRO A 106 -11.28 -1.28 -16.70
CA PRO A 106 -11.60 -0.25 -15.72
C PRO A 106 -12.97 -0.50 -15.07
N ALA A 107 -13.06 -0.18 -13.78
CA ALA A 107 -14.28 -0.29 -12.99
C ALA A 107 -15.12 1.00 -13.05
N PHE A 108 -15.84 1.18 -14.15
CA PHE A 108 -16.83 2.26 -14.29
C PHE A 108 -18.16 1.88 -13.62
N GLY A 109 -18.83 2.84 -12.99
CA GLY A 109 -20.16 2.67 -12.39
C GLY A 109 -20.19 1.82 -11.11
N ALA A 110 -19.04 1.35 -10.62
CA ALA A 110 -18.95 0.67 -9.33
C ALA A 110 -18.99 1.69 -8.19
N TRP A 111 -19.75 1.38 -7.14
CA TRP A 111 -19.76 2.19 -5.93
C TRP A 111 -18.60 1.84 -5.02
N SER A 112 -18.01 2.85 -4.38
CA SER A 112 -17.38 2.64 -3.09
C SER A 112 -18.45 2.21 -2.07
N ALA A 113 -18.23 1.10 -1.38
CA ALA A 113 -19.16 0.61 -0.35
C ALA A 113 -19.46 1.67 0.74
N ALA A 114 -18.49 2.53 1.07
CA ALA A 114 -18.68 3.62 2.03
C ALA A 114 -19.62 4.71 1.48
N ALA A 115 -19.40 5.15 0.24
CA ALA A 115 -20.24 6.16 -0.42
C ALA A 115 -21.67 5.65 -0.62
N ALA A 116 -21.81 4.39 -1.04
CA ALA A 116 -23.11 3.74 -1.14
C ALA A 116 -23.81 3.59 0.23
N GLY A 117 -23.06 3.31 1.29
CA GLY A 117 -23.61 3.14 2.64
C GLY A 117 -24.31 4.39 3.18
N ILE A 118 -23.94 5.58 2.71
CA ILE A 118 -24.59 6.85 3.07
C ILE A 118 -25.62 7.32 2.04
N TYR A 119 -25.77 6.63 0.90
CA TYR A 119 -26.74 6.98 -0.13
C TYR A 119 -27.75 5.84 -0.29
N PRO A 120 -28.90 5.87 0.41
CA PRO A 120 -29.87 4.77 0.40
C PRO A 120 -30.32 4.29 -0.99
N PRO A 121 -30.46 5.17 -2.02
CA PRO A 121 -30.80 4.74 -3.38
C PRO A 121 -29.64 4.13 -4.19
N ALA A 122 -28.45 3.95 -3.60
CA ALA A 122 -27.30 3.39 -4.30
C ALA A 122 -27.64 1.99 -4.86
N ALA A 123 -27.32 1.80 -6.13
CA ALA A 123 -27.61 0.58 -6.88
C ALA A 123 -26.40 0.20 -7.75
N GLY A 124 -26.21 -1.10 -7.99
CA GLY A 124 -25.19 -1.62 -8.90
C GLY A 124 -24.01 -2.30 -8.21
N PRO A 125 -22.89 -2.49 -8.93
CA PRO A 125 -21.69 -3.14 -8.40
C PRO A 125 -21.06 -2.32 -7.27
N GLY A 126 -20.38 -3.00 -6.33
CA GLY A 126 -19.59 -2.36 -5.28
C GLY A 126 -20.33 -2.08 -3.95
N LEU A 127 -21.64 -2.37 -3.88
CA LEU A 127 -22.46 -2.16 -2.66
C LEU A 127 -22.09 -3.09 -1.51
N PHE A 128 -21.95 -4.38 -1.80
CA PHE A 128 -21.64 -5.40 -0.80
C PHE A 128 -20.38 -6.18 -1.17
N ARG A 129 -19.69 -6.67 -0.14
CA ARG A 129 -18.49 -7.46 -0.32
C ARG A 129 -18.88 -8.92 -0.40
N GLN A 130 -18.52 -9.54 -1.50
CA GLN A 130 -18.70 -10.96 -1.73
C GLN A 130 -17.31 -11.58 -1.83
N ILE A 131 -17.04 -12.60 -1.02
CA ILE A 131 -15.73 -13.27 -0.99
C ILE A 131 -15.90 -14.64 -1.63
N MET A 132 -15.08 -14.92 -2.64
CA MET A 132 -14.89 -16.27 -3.12
C MET A 132 -14.01 -17.02 -2.11
N LEU A 133 -14.45 -18.19 -1.66
CA LEU A 133 -13.65 -19.05 -0.80
C LEU A 133 -12.67 -19.89 -1.62
N THR A 134 -11.54 -20.26 -1.02
CA THR A 134 -10.52 -21.10 -1.64
C THR A 134 -11.13 -22.40 -2.18
N PRO A 135 -10.85 -22.80 -3.44
CA PRO A 135 -11.34 -24.05 -4.00
C PRO A 135 -11.04 -25.25 -3.09
N GLY A 136 -12.03 -26.11 -2.87
CA GLY A 136 -11.96 -27.20 -1.90
C GLY A 136 -12.48 -26.85 -0.51
N THR A 137 -12.83 -25.58 -0.25
CA THR A 137 -13.60 -25.23 0.95
C THR A 137 -14.98 -25.90 0.89
N THR A 138 -15.36 -26.54 1.99
CA THR A 138 -16.67 -27.17 2.19
C THR A 138 -17.39 -26.49 3.36
N TYR A 139 -18.65 -26.83 3.59
CA TYR A 139 -19.41 -26.32 4.72
C TYR A 139 -20.27 -27.41 5.37
N THR A 140 -20.54 -27.23 6.66
CA THR A 140 -21.53 -28.01 7.42
C THR A 140 -22.46 -27.06 8.19
N ILE A 141 -23.63 -27.56 8.57
CA ILE A 141 -24.54 -26.87 9.48
C ILE A 141 -24.60 -27.64 10.80
N GLU A 142 -24.02 -27.06 11.84
CA GLU A 142 -24.00 -27.61 13.19
C GLU A 142 -25.30 -27.29 13.94
N LYS A 143 -26.16 -28.30 14.04
CA LYS A 143 -27.56 -28.17 14.53
C LYS A 143 -27.67 -27.99 16.05
N ASN A 144 -26.61 -28.27 16.81
CA ASN A 144 -26.54 -28.03 18.25
C ASN A 144 -26.57 -26.54 18.61
N TYR A 145 -26.25 -25.64 17.67
CA TYR A 145 -26.37 -24.19 17.85
C TYR A 145 -27.79 -23.71 17.53
N THR A 146 -28.73 -23.97 18.42
CA THR A 146 -30.17 -23.67 18.24
C THR A 146 -30.51 -22.17 18.24
N ASN A 147 -29.58 -21.30 18.63
CA ASN A 147 -29.70 -19.85 18.53
C ASN A 147 -29.08 -19.26 17.25
N TYR A 148 -28.47 -20.10 16.41
CA TYR A 148 -27.87 -19.70 15.14
C TYR A 148 -28.77 -20.02 13.97
N ILE A 149 -28.79 -19.11 13.01
CA ILE A 149 -29.43 -19.26 11.71
C ILE A 149 -28.33 -19.11 10.65
N SER A 150 -28.37 -19.97 9.65
CA SER A 150 -27.48 -19.92 8.50
C SER A 150 -28.29 -19.92 7.20
N ILE A 151 -27.80 -19.25 6.17
CA ILE A 151 -28.49 -19.14 4.88
C ILE A 151 -27.59 -19.75 3.80
N VAL A 152 -28.09 -20.77 3.10
CA VAL A 152 -27.37 -21.42 2.01
C VAL A 152 -28.24 -21.38 0.76
N ASN A 153 -27.76 -20.76 -0.32
CA ASN A 153 -28.50 -20.62 -1.58
C ASN A 153 -29.91 -20.03 -1.38
N GLY A 154 -30.02 -19.04 -0.48
CA GLY A 154 -31.29 -18.38 -0.14
C GLY A 154 -32.22 -19.19 0.77
N LYS A 155 -31.86 -20.43 1.14
CA LYS A 155 -32.62 -21.25 2.08
C LYS A 155 -32.06 -21.13 3.50
N THR A 156 -32.96 -20.89 4.45
CA THR A 156 -32.64 -20.76 5.87
C THR A 156 -32.52 -22.13 6.56
N TYR A 157 -31.52 -22.29 7.41
CA TYR A 157 -31.26 -23.47 8.22
C TYR A 157 -31.05 -23.06 9.68
N GLN A 158 -31.62 -23.85 10.61
CA GLN A 158 -31.31 -23.73 12.03
C GLN A 158 -30.00 -24.44 12.33
N GLY A 159 -29.03 -23.72 12.88
CA GLY A 159 -27.69 -24.19 13.19
C GLY A 159 -26.62 -23.21 12.73
N ARG A 160 -25.40 -23.42 13.21
CA ARG A 160 -24.23 -22.61 12.87
C ARG A 160 -23.55 -23.16 11.62
N LEU A 161 -23.25 -22.28 10.66
CA LEU A 161 -22.47 -22.63 9.50
C LEU A 161 -20.99 -22.71 9.88
N VAL A 162 -20.35 -23.83 9.55
CA VAL A 162 -18.92 -24.06 9.78
C VAL A 162 -18.27 -24.33 8.43
N LEU A 163 -17.26 -23.53 8.10
CA LEU A 163 -16.44 -23.72 6.90
C LEU A 163 -15.31 -24.70 7.22
N ASN A 164 -14.93 -25.52 6.25
CA ASN A 164 -13.81 -26.44 6.36
C ASN A 164 -12.93 -26.36 5.11
N TYR A 165 -11.66 -26.06 5.31
CA TYR A 165 -10.64 -26.13 4.28
C TYR A 165 -9.42 -26.88 4.80
N SER A 166 -9.07 -27.98 4.15
CA SER A 166 -7.91 -28.81 4.53
C SER A 166 -7.89 -29.22 6.02
N GLY A 167 -9.06 -29.44 6.61
CA GLY A 167 -9.21 -29.83 8.02
C GLY A 167 -9.23 -28.66 9.02
N ILE A 168 -8.99 -27.42 8.57
CA ILE A 168 -9.17 -26.22 9.38
C ILE A 168 -10.67 -25.90 9.41
N LEU A 169 -11.25 -25.86 10.61
CA LEU A 169 -12.65 -25.52 10.82
C LEU A 169 -12.79 -24.05 11.23
N LEU A 170 -13.60 -23.30 10.48
CA LEU A 170 -13.92 -21.91 10.78
C LEU A 170 -15.43 -21.78 11.03
N PRO A 171 -15.87 -21.77 12.30
CA PRO A 171 -17.24 -21.48 12.66
C PRO A 171 -17.58 -20.03 12.33
N THR A 172 -18.70 -19.82 11.65
CA THR A 172 -19.11 -18.49 11.18
C THR A 172 -20.12 -17.82 12.12
N PRO A 173 -20.25 -16.49 12.07
CA PRO A 173 -21.23 -15.73 12.84
C PRO A 173 -22.68 -16.12 12.53
N ASN A 174 -23.56 -15.76 13.46
CA ASN A 174 -25.00 -15.92 13.26
C ASN A 174 -25.48 -15.09 12.06
N GLY A 175 -26.39 -15.66 11.27
CA GLY A 175 -26.94 -15.04 10.07
C GLY A 175 -26.01 -15.09 8.86
N THR A 176 -24.92 -15.86 8.93
CA THR A 176 -24.00 -16.00 7.79
C THR A 176 -24.72 -16.59 6.58
N GLN A 177 -24.48 -15.97 5.42
CA GLN A 177 -25.05 -16.37 4.14
C GLN A 177 -23.96 -16.81 3.17
N ILE A 178 -24.16 -17.96 2.53
CA ILE A 178 -23.32 -18.44 1.43
C ILE A 178 -24.15 -18.77 0.18
N THR A 179 -23.52 -18.64 -0.98
CA THR A 179 -23.98 -19.23 -2.24
C THR A 179 -22.99 -20.30 -2.68
N VAL A 180 -23.48 -21.51 -2.92
CA VAL A 180 -22.72 -22.61 -3.51
C VAL A 180 -23.05 -22.64 -5.00
N LEU A 181 -22.05 -22.34 -5.82
CA LEU A 181 -22.15 -22.34 -7.28
C LEU A 181 -22.20 -23.77 -7.84
N SER A 182 -22.62 -23.91 -9.10
CA SER A 182 -22.73 -25.21 -9.78
C SER A 182 -21.41 -25.96 -9.91
N ASN A 183 -20.28 -25.24 -9.92
CA ASN A 183 -18.93 -25.80 -9.92
C ASN A 183 -18.41 -26.15 -8.51
N GLY A 184 -19.23 -26.01 -7.48
CA GLY A 184 -18.87 -26.28 -6.08
C GLY A 184 -18.13 -25.14 -5.36
N SER A 185 -17.78 -24.05 -6.03
CA SER A 185 -17.21 -22.86 -5.38
C SER A 185 -18.22 -22.20 -4.44
N ILE A 186 -17.73 -21.65 -3.34
CA ILE A 186 -18.57 -21.00 -2.31
C ILE A 186 -18.29 -19.49 -2.31
N ILE A 187 -19.36 -18.70 -2.38
CA ILE A 187 -19.33 -17.25 -2.18
C ILE A 187 -19.90 -16.96 -0.78
N LEU A 188 -19.11 -16.31 0.06
CA LEU A 188 -19.55 -15.72 1.32
C LEU A 188 -20.12 -14.32 1.07
N TRP A 189 -21.36 -14.09 1.52
CA TRP A 189 -22.02 -12.80 1.40
C TRP A 189 -21.75 -11.90 2.60
N HIS A 190 -21.68 -10.58 2.33
CA HIS A 190 -21.55 -9.54 3.34
C HIS A 190 -20.40 -9.77 4.33
N SER A 191 -19.20 -9.98 3.81
CA SER A 191 -18.07 -10.22 4.69
C SER A 191 -17.70 -8.99 5.51
N LEU A 192 -17.74 -9.13 6.84
CA LEU A 192 -17.28 -8.12 7.79
C LEU A 192 -15.75 -8.16 7.89
N ARG A 193 -15.13 -7.05 8.32
CA ARG A 193 -13.67 -6.94 8.48
C ARG A 193 -13.04 -8.09 9.29
N PRO A 194 -13.62 -8.51 10.42
CA PRO A 194 -13.18 -9.70 11.14
C PRO A 194 -13.22 -11.00 10.33
N MET A 195 -14.26 -11.21 9.51
CA MET A 195 -14.35 -12.42 8.68
C MET A 195 -13.28 -12.45 7.60
N GLU A 196 -12.93 -11.30 7.03
CA GLU A 196 -11.85 -11.19 6.05
C GLU A 196 -10.50 -11.60 6.66
N ASP A 197 -10.20 -11.18 7.90
CA ASP A 197 -8.99 -11.56 8.62
C ASP A 197 -8.93 -13.05 8.97
N LEU A 198 -10.05 -13.63 9.42
CA LEU A 198 -10.14 -15.06 9.75
C LEU A 198 -9.96 -15.93 8.50
N LEU A 199 -10.68 -15.60 7.41
CA LEU A 199 -10.56 -16.32 6.15
C LEU A 199 -9.14 -16.28 5.60
N TYR A 200 -8.47 -15.13 5.70
CA TYR A 200 -7.08 -15.00 5.29
C TYR A 200 -6.15 -15.88 6.15
N SER A 201 -6.28 -15.77 7.47
CA SER A 201 -5.43 -16.50 8.42
C SER A 201 -5.58 -18.01 8.29
N ASP A 202 -6.78 -18.49 7.95
CA ASP A 202 -7.10 -19.91 7.77
C ASP A 202 -6.93 -20.41 6.33
N GLY A 203 -6.40 -19.57 5.41
CA GLY A 203 -6.18 -19.93 4.01
C GLY A 203 -7.45 -20.16 3.18
N MET A 204 -8.61 -19.73 3.69
CA MET A 204 -9.92 -19.84 3.05
C MET A 204 -10.28 -18.63 2.16
N PHE A 205 -9.47 -17.57 2.19
CA PHE A 205 -9.64 -16.41 1.32
C PHE A 205 -9.01 -16.64 -0.07
N TYR A 206 -9.84 -16.82 -1.09
CA TYR A 206 -9.36 -16.85 -2.49
C TYR A 206 -9.22 -15.45 -3.07
N GLY A 207 -10.20 -14.60 -2.79
CA GLY A 207 -10.33 -13.29 -3.40
C GLY A 207 -11.75 -12.76 -3.33
N TYR A 208 -11.95 -11.52 -3.75
CA TYR A 208 -13.30 -11.00 -3.88
C TYR A 208 -13.97 -11.50 -5.16
N TYR A 209 -15.23 -11.92 -5.03
CA TYR A 209 -16.02 -12.38 -6.16
C TYR A 209 -16.31 -11.21 -7.10
N THR A 210 -16.08 -11.45 -8.39
CA THR A 210 -16.43 -10.55 -9.48
C THR A 210 -17.08 -11.30 -10.63
N ASN A 211 -17.91 -10.59 -11.39
CA ASN A 211 -18.43 -11.01 -12.68
C ASN A 211 -18.77 -9.77 -13.52
N SER A 212 -19.49 -9.95 -14.64
CA SER A 212 -19.85 -8.85 -15.54
C SER A 212 -20.76 -7.78 -14.92
N THR A 213 -21.50 -8.10 -13.85
CA THR A 213 -22.48 -7.20 -13.20
C THR A 213 -22.12 -6.85 -11.76
N TRP A 214 -21.14 -7.54 -11.16
CA TRP A 214 -20.70 -7.38 -9.79
C TRP A 214 -19.19 -7.24 -9.74
N TYR A 215 -18.70 -6.08 -9.33
CA TYR A 215 -17.28 -5.77 -9.21
C TYR A 215 -17.07 -4.57 -8.27
N TYR A 216 -15.81 -4.19 -8.06
CA TYR A 216 -15.42 -3.15 -7.12
C TYR A 216 -14.79 -1.97 -7.85
N PRO A 217 -14.76 -0.76 -7.27
CA PRO A 217 -14.12 0.39 -7.89
C PRO A 217 -12.60 0.21 -7.92
N ASP A 218 -11.97 0.75 -8.98
CA ASP A 218 -10.52 0.85 -9.08
C ASP A 218 -10.01 1.90 -8.11
N ARG A 219 -8.78 1.71 -7.63
CA ARG A 219 -8.19 2.60 -6.63
C ARG A 219 -6.69 2.72 -6.85
N VAL A 220 -6.17 3.87 -6.44
CA VAL A 220 -4.75 4.07 -6.22
C VAL A 220 -4.56 4.85 -4.93
N ALA A 221 -3.57 4.47 -4.13
CA ALA A 221 -3.23 5.16 -2.91
C ALA A 221 -1.75 5.45 -2.82
N MET A 222 -1.43 6.61 -2.24
CA MET A 222 -0.10 7.02 -1.84
C MET A 222 -0.08 7.20 -0.33
N MET A 223 0.76 6.43 0.35
CA MET A 223 0.95 6.50 1.80
C MET A 223 2.22 7.29 2.11
N TRP A 224 2.14 8.21 3.07
CA TRP A 224 3.22 9.06 3.56
C TRP A 224 3.53 8.66 4.99
N TYR A 225 4.73 8.12 5.22
CA TYR A 225 5.19 7.84 6.56
C TYR A 225 5.40 9.14 7.35
N MET A 226 4.89 9.16 8.58
CA MET A 226 4.91 10.33 9.48
C MET A 226 5.70 10.07 10.77
N GLY A 227 6.29 8.89 10.94
CA GLY A 227 7.13 8.63 12.12
C GLY A 227 8.46 9.39 12.08
N SER A 228 9.09 9.50 13.25
CA SER A 228 10.32 10.27 13.44
C SER A 228 11.61 9.48 13.12
N VAL A 229 11.49 8.20 12.77
CA VAL A 229 12.61 7.31 12.45
C VAL A 229 12.59 6.91 10.98
N ILE A 230 13.71 6.47 10.43
CA ILE A 230 13.71 5.83 9.11
C ILE A 230 12.77 4.61 9.20
N PRO A 231 11.79 4.45 8.30
CA PRO A 231 10.92 3.30 8.36
C PRO A 231 11.74 2.01 8.16
N PRO A 232 11.52 0.97 8.98
CA PRO A 232 12.04 -0.36 8.71
C PRO A 232 11.42 -0.88 7.40
N SER A 233 11.96 -1.97 6.90
CA SER A 233 11.77 -2.51 5.56
C SER A 233 10.35 -2.99 5.19
N LYS A 234 9.30 -2.62 5.94
CA LYS A 234 7.91 -3.00 5.68
C LYS A 234 6.98 -1.79 5.73
N ASP A 235 6.18 -1.62 4.68
CA ASP A 235 5.09 -0.65 4.53
C ASP A 235 3.70 -1.30 4.72
N GLY A 236 3.66 -2.48 5.34
CA GLY A 236 2.44 -3.25 5.55
C GLY A 236 1.45 -2.62 6.52
N MET A 237 0.17 -2.98 6.34
CA MET A 237 -0.94 -2.63 7.22
C MET A 237 -1.59 -3.92 7.74
N ASN A 238 -2.10 -3.92 8.97
CA ASN A 238 -2.75 -5.10 9.55
C ASN A 238 -4.08 -5.39 8.84
N ILE A 239 -4.35 -6.67 8.60
CA ILE A 239 -5.71 -7.18 8.41
C ILE A 239 -6.25 -7.40 9.84
N GLY A 240 -7.49 -6.98 10.12
CA GLY A 240 -7.96 -6.87 11.50
C GLY A 240 -9.42 -6.47 11.60
N GLY A 241 -9.85 -6.13 12.83
CA GLY A 241 -11.23 -5.77 13.12
C GLY A 241 -11.67 -4.43 12.49
N LYS A 242 -12.93 -4.05 12.68
CA LYS A 242 -13.44 -2.72 12.33
C LYS A 242 -12.84 -1.63 13.21
N TYR A 243 -12.51 -1.95 14.45
CA TYR A 243 -11.89 -1.07 15.43
C TYR A 243 -10.99 -1.89 16.37
N PRO A 244 -10.05 -1.26 17.09
CA PRO A 244 -9.12 -1.97 17.97
C PRO A 244 -9.85 -2.67 19.13
N GLY A 245 -9.44 -3.88 19.44
CA GLY A 245 -10.05 -4.68 20.51
C GLY A 245 -11.44 -5.22 20.18
N GLN A 246 -11.89 -5.17 18.92
CA GLN A 246 -13.19 -5.70 18.53
C GLN A 246 -13.30 -7.17 18.93
N LYS A 247 -14.37 -7.52 19.66
CA LYS A 247 -14.78 -8.89 19.88
C LYS A 247 -15.76 -9.29 18.79
N PHE A 248 -15.48 -10.39 18.11
CA PHE A 248 -16.30 -10.89 17.03
C PHE A 248 -16.36 -12.40 17.12
N ASP A 249 -17.54 -12.92 17.46
CA ASP A 249 -17.84 -14.33 17.56
C ASP A 249 -16.82 -15.16 18.38
N GLY A 250 -16.39 -14.60 19.51
CA GLY A 250 -15.42 -15.21 20.43
C GLY A 250 -13.95 -14.88 20.16
N VAL A 251 -13.63 -14.28 19.01
CA VAL A 251 -12.28 -13.82 18.65
C VAL A 251 -12.10 -12.34 19.01
N THR A 252 -10.93 -11.98 19.55
CA THR A 252 -10.58 -10.58 19.86
C THR A 252 -9.51 -10.08 18.89
N PHE A 253 -9.83 -9.05 18.13
CA PHE A 253 -8.94 -8.44 17.15
C PHE A 253 -8.16 -7.30 17.81
N LYS A 254 -6.85 -7.49 17.99
CA LYS A 254 -5.99 -6.49 18.66
C LYS A 254 -5.98 -5.16 17.91
N TYR A 255 -5.96 -5.22 16.58
CA TYR A 255 -5.79 -4.08 15.69
C TYR A 255 -7.02 -3.88 14.82
N ALA A 256 -7.29 -2.63 14.42
CA ALA A 256 -8.21 -2.38 13.33
C ALA A 256 -7.53 -2.70 11.99
N GLY A 257 -8.31 -3.21 11.03
CA GLY A 257 -7.85 -3.43 9.67
C GLY A 257 -7.47 -2.11 9.01
N GLY A 258 -6.26 -2.03 8.46
CA GLY A 258 -5.67 -0.80 7.92
C GLY A 258 -4.85 0.01 8.93
N SER A 259 -4.72 -0.45 10.18
CA SER A 259 -3.67 0.08 11.07
C SER A 259 -2.27 -0.23 10.52
N LEU A 260 -1.32 0.68 10.73
CA LEU A 260 0.06 0.52 10.28
C LEU A 260 0.75 -0.60 11.08
N ALA A 261 1.31 -1.59 10.40
CA ALA A 261 1.95 -2.72 11.09
C ALA A 261 3.28 -2.36 11.74
N GLN A 262 3.91 -1.26 11.31
CA GLN A 262 5.24 -0.83 11.76
C GLN A 262 5.21 -0.14 13.13
N PRO A 263 5.81 -0.72 14.20
CA PRO A 263 5.79 -0.13 15.55
C PRO A 263 6.31 1.32 15.62
N GLY A 264 5.67 2.14 16.45
CA GLY A 264 5.99 3.56 16.66
C GLY A 264 5.69 4.47 15.47
N GLY A 265 5.05 3.94 14.43
CA GLY A 265 4.79 4.63 13.18
C GLY A 265 3.37 5.22 13.10
N ALA A 266 3.25 6.25 12.28
CA ALA A 266 1.99 6.74 11.75
C ALA A 266 2.16 7.03 10.26
N ALA A 267 1.05 7.08 9.52
CA ALA A 267 1.07 7.46 8.12
C ALA A 267 -0.20 8.20 7.72
N ASN A 268 -0.06 9.09 6.74
CA ASN A 268 -1.17 9.73 6.04
C ASN A 268 -1.34 9.07 4.67
N ILE A 269 -2.56 8.77 4.25
CA ILE A 269 -2.81 8.07 2.99
C ILE A 269 -3.74 8.92 2.13
N TRP A 270 -3.37 9.11 0.88
CA TRP A 270 -4.18 9.76 -0.14
C TRP A 270 -4.73 8.65 -1.02
N MET A 271 -6.04 8.39 -0.96
CA MET A 271 -6.65 7.31 -1.74
C MET A 271 -7.65 7.88 -2.74
N TRP A 272 -7.39 7.66 -4.02
CA TRP A 272 -8.35 7.91 -5.09
C TRP A 272 -9.20 6.64 -5.35
N VAL A 273 -10.48 6.82 -5.63
CA VAL A 273 -11.45 5.72 -5.89
C VAL A 273 -12.36 6.10 -7.05
N SER A 274 -12.43 5.30 -8.11
CA SER A 274 -13.26 5.55 -9.32
C SER A 274 -14.78 5.55 -9.09
N GLY A 275 -15.20 5.20 -7.87
CA GLY A 275 -16.59 5.03 -7.45
C GLY A 275 -17.00 5.92 -6.28
N ALA A 276 -16.22 6.96 -6.02
CA ALA A 276 -16.46 7.90 -4.94
C ALA A 276 -15.77 9.24 -5.18
N THR A 277 -14.50 9.24 -5.59
CA THR A 277 -13.67 10.44 -5.53
C THR A 277 -13.26 10.96 -6.91
N TRP A 278 -13.69 10.30 -7.98
CA TRP A 278 -13.42 10.71 -9.35
C TRP A 278 -14.48 11.69 -9.82
N ASN A 279 -14.10 12.94 -10.05
CA ASN A 279 -15.01 13.95 -10.60
C ASN A 279 -15.36 13.66 -12.06
N ASN A 280 -16.21 12.68 -12.27
CA ASN A 280 -16.74 12.27 -13.55
C ASN A 280 -18.16 11.72 -13.37
N SER A 281 -19.17 12.56 -13.59
CA SER A 281 -20.57 12.17 -13.42
C SER A 281 -21.07 11.12 -14.43
N THR A 282 -20.29 10.81 -15.48
CA THR A 282 -20.64 9.76 -16.44
C THR A 282 -20.34 8.37 -15.87
N TYR A 283 -19.21 8.23 -15.17
CA TYR A 283 -18.69 6.93 -14.76
C TYR A 283 -18.55 6.75 -13.24
N ASP A 284 -18.42 7.82 -12.46
CA ASP A 284 -18.43 7.77 -10.99
C ASP A 284 -19.85 8.03 -10.47
N PRO A 285 -20.49 7.03 -9.81
CA PRO A 285 -21.87 7.15 -9.40
C PRO A 285 -22.08 8.12 -8.23
N ALA A 286 -21.07 8.39 -7.39
CA ALA A 286 -21.18 9.34 -6.28
C ALA A 286 -21.25 10.79 -6.80
N PHE A 287 -20.41 11.11 -7.79
CA PHE A 287 -20.47 12.42 -8.46
C PHE A 287 -21.72 12.58 -9.32
N LYS A 288 -22.19 11.51 -9.97
CA LYS A 288 -23.45 11.53 -10.74
C LYS A 288 -24.65 12.02 -9.92
N VAL A 289 -24.69 11.69 -8.63
CA VAL A 289 -25.81 12.05 -7.74
C VAL A 289 -25.52 13.26 -6.85
N ASN A 290 -24.40 13.97 -7.08
CA ASN A 290 -23.94 15.08 -6.23
C ASN A 290 -23.89 14.70 -4.74
N LEU A 291 -23.37 13.51 -4.43
CA LEU A 291 -23.36 12.98 -3.06
C LEU A 291 -22.62 13.92 -2.10
N TRP A 292 -21.48 14.45 -2.54
CA TRP A 292 -20.57 15.19 -1.66
C TRP A 292 -21.13 16.55 -1.24
N GLN A 293 -22.01 17.16 -2.04
CA GLN A 293 -22.71 18.39 -1.68
C GLN A 293 -23.92 18.16 -0.75
N ASN A 294 -24.29 16.91 -0.46
CA ASN A 294 -25.47 16.60 0.34
C ASN A 294 -25.13 16.45 1.83
N GLU A 295 -25.13 17.57 2.56
CA GLU A 295 -24.83 17.63 4.00
C GLU A 295 -25.66 16.66 4.85
N SER A 296 -26.93 16.42 4.49
CA SER A 296 -27.78 15.49 5.24
C SER A 296 -27.29 14.04 5.18
N LEU A 297 -26.55 13.67 4.13
CA LEU A 297 -25.96 12.34 3.97
C LEU A 297 -24.51 12.31 4.43
N THR A 298 -23.76 13.37 4.14
CA THR A 298 -22.33 13.44 4.38
C THR A 298 -21.97 13.89 5.80
N GLY A 299 -22.91 14.49 6.53
CA GLY A 299 -22.73 14.98 7.90
C GLY A 299 -21.91 16.26 8.02
N LEU A 300 -21.33 16.77 6.93
CA LEU A 300 -20.57 18.02 6.87
C LEU A 300 -20.90 18.78 5.56
N PRO A 301 -20.83 20.13 5.56
CA PRO A 301 -21.19 20.96 4.42
C PRO A 301 -20.05 21.03 3.40
N TYR A 302 -19.72 19.91 2.75
CA TYR A 302 -18.67 19.91 1.73
C TYR A 302 -19.11 20.68 0.49
N VAL A 303 -18.17 21.46 -0.06
CA VAL A 303 -18.36 22.20 -1.31
C VAL A 303 -17.53 21.54 -2.39
N ASP A 304 -18.20 20.92 -3.36
CA ASP A 304 -17.55 20.43 -4.57
C ASP A 304 -17.20 21.62 -5.48
N PRO A 305 -15.92 21.83 -5.81
CA PRO A 305 -15.49 22.90 -6.70
C PRO A 305 -15.84 22.64 -8.18
N GLY A 306 -16.31 21.44 -8.52
CA GLY A 306 -16.86 21.08 -9.83
C GLY A 306 -15.82 20.82 -10.93
N ASN A 307 -14.55 21.14 -10.70
CA ASN A 307 -13.47 21.00 -11.70
C ASN A 307 -12.39 19.96 -11.34
N HIS A 308 -12.48 19.34 -10.16
CA HIS A 308 -11.57 18.26 -9.75
C HIS A 308 -12.26 17.32 -8.76
N GLY A 309 -11.72 16.11 -8.66
CA GLY A 309 -12.07 15.17 -7.60
C GLY A 309 -11.29 15.44 -6.33
N PHE A 310 -11.24 14.43 -5.47
CA PHE A 310 -10.41 14.46 -4.27
C PHE A 310 -9.77 13.10 -3.97
N ALA A 311 -8.89 13.06 -2.98
CA ALA A 311 -8.39 11.82 -2.39
C ALA A 311 -9.01 11.66 -1.00
N VAL A 312 -9.50 10.48 -0.65
CA VAL A 312 -9.95 10.17 0.72
C VAL A 312 -8.76 10.41 1.66
N PRO A 313 -8.87 11.38 2.59
CA PRO A 313 -7.77 11.77 3.45
C PRO A 313 -7.74 10.85 4.67
N LEU A 314 -6.89 9.82 4.65
CA LEU A 314 -6.82 8.85 5.75
C LEU A 314 -5.58 9.10 6.62
N TYR A 315 -5.69 8.73 7.88
CA TYR A 315 -4.59 8.69 8.83
C TYR A 315 -4.57 7.33 9.52
N THR A 316 -3.40 6.72 9.65
CA THR A 316 -3.25 5.41 10.29
C THR A 316 -2.11 5.46 11.31
N ASN A 317 -2.29 4.73 12.40
CA ASN A 317 -1.26 4.49 13.40
C ASN A 317 -1.19 2.99 13.70
N ASN A 318 -0.44 2.59 14.73
CA ASN A 318 -0.25 1.17 15.04
C ASN A 318 -1.46 0.42 15.57
N THR A 319 -2.53 1.12 15.92
CA THR A 319 -3.73 0.50 16.49
C THR A 319 -4.90 0.56 15.53
N ASP A 320 -5.04 1.66 14.80
CA ASP A 320 -6.29 1.99 14.11
C ASP A 320 -6.05 2.81 12.83
N MET A 321 -7.13 2.99 12.06
CA MET A 321 -7.18 3.86 10.89
C MET A 321 -8.38 4.80 10.96
N TYR A 322 -8.15 6.03 10.55
CA TYR A 322 -9.04 7.16 10.73
C TYR A 322 -9.21 7.96 9.45
N GLU A 323 -10.27 8.75 9.42
CA GLU A 323 -10.43 9.82 8.44
C GLU A 323 -9.97 11.15 9.01
N VAL A 324 -9.28 11.92 8.21
CA VAL A 324 -8.93 13.29 8.55
C VAL A 324 -10.03 14.19 8.02
N ASP A 325 -10.68 14.92 8.93
CA ASP A 325 -11.60 15.99 8.58
C ASP A 325 -12.84 15.59 7.75
N CYS A 326 -13.34 14.38 8.00
CA CYS A 326 -14.57 13.85 7.43
C CYS A 326 -15.56 13.46 8.55
N ALA A 327 -16.85 13.32 8.24
CA ALA A 327 -17.86 12.91 9.22
C ALA A 327 -17.85 11.42 9.61
N GLY A 328 -16.88 10.64 9.12
CA GLY A 328 -16.77 9.22 9.42
C GLY A 328 -17.42 8.30 8.38
N ILE A 329 -17.23 8.59 7.09
CA ILE A 329 -17.91 7.93 5.97
C ILE A 329 -17.30 6.54 5.68
N TRP A 330 -15.97 6.45 5.62
CA TRP A 330 -15.20 5.21 5.46
C TRP A 330 -14.66 4.66 6.79
N TYR A 331 -14.15 5.51 7.69
CA TYR A 331 -13.58 5.14 8.99
C TYR A 331 -13.95 6.14 10.08
N THR A 332 -13.69 5.83 11.35
CA THR A 332 -13.90 6.79 12.45
C THR A 332 -13.05 8.05 12.20
N PRO A 333 -13.59 9.27 12.40
CA PRO A 333 -12.81 10.49 12.19
C PRO A 333 -11.78 10.69 13.31
N VAL A 334 -10.65 11.34 12.99
CA VAL A 334 -9.58 11.68 13.96
C VAL A 334 -10.05 12.59 15.09
N ALA A 335 -11.14 13.34 14.88
CA ALA A 335 -11.79 14.17 15.89
C ALA A 335 -13.31 14.20 15.66
N SER A 336 -14.09 14.35 16.73
CA SER A 336 -15.56 14.36 16.67
C SER A 336 -16.18 15.75 16.48
N LYS A 337 -15.37 16.82 16.55
CA LYS A 337 -15.78 18.23 16.40
C LYS A 337 -14.63 19.06 15.84
N GLY A 338 -14.94 20.26 15.32
CA GLY A 338 -13.95 21.18 14.75
C GLY A 338 -13.42 20.73 13.38
N LEU A 339 -14.17 19.84 12.72
CA LEU A 339 -13.90 19.42 11.37
C LEU A 339 -14.41 20.52 10.42
N ASN A 340 -13.56 21.01 9.53
CA ASN A 340 -13.84 22.14 8.64
C ASN A 340 -14.20 21.69 7.21
N GLY A 341 -14.39 20.39 6.97
CA GLY A 341 -14.94 19.86 5.72
C GLY A 341 -13.93 19.77 4.57
N SER A 342 -12.74 19.21 4.80
CA SER A 342 -11.63 19.23 3.84
C SER A 342 -11.50 18.01 2.93
N LEU A 343 -12.62 17.32 2.60
CA LEU A 343 -12.60 16.28 1.57
C LEU A 343 -11.81 16.73 0.34
N PHE A 344 -11.92 18.01 -0.03
CA PHE A 344 -11.24 18.65 -1.16
C PHE A 344 -9.92 19.37 -0.80
N PHE A 345 -9.16 18.93 0.21
CA PHE A 345 -7.80 19.47 0.47
C PHE A 345 -6.73 18.83 -0.42
N ILE A 346 -6.88 17.53 -0.70
CA ILE A 346 -6.04 16.83 -1.66
C ILE A 346 -6.85 16.64 -2.92
N TRP A 347 -6.57 17.45 -3.92
CA TRP A 347 -7.28 17.44 -5.18
C TRP A 347 -6.82 16.25 -6.02
N THR A 348 -7.75 15.72 -6.81
CA THR A 348 -7.42 14.68 -7.79
C THR A 348 -7.99 14.97 -9.15
N GLY A 349 -7.28 14.55 -10.17
CA GLY A 349 -7.79 14.38 -11.52
C GLY A 349 -7.54 12.96 -11.97
N ALA A 350 -8.44 12.37 -12.75
CA ALA A 350 -8.23 11.02 -13.29
C ALA A 350 -8.78 10.86 -14.71
N THR A 351 -8.03 10.15 -15.54
CA THR A 351 -8.46 9.70 -16.87
C THR A 351 -8.10 8.24 -17.07
N TRP A 352 -8.93 7.54 -17.85
CA TRP A 352 -8.60 6.21 -18.36
C TRP A 352 -8.51 6.28 -19.88
N SER A 353 -7.38 5.82 -20.43
CA SER A 353 -7.19 5.74 -21.87
C SER A 353 -6.18 4.65 -22.22
N ASN A 354 -6.41 3.96 -23.35
CA ASN A 354 -5.50 2.94 -23.89
C ASN A 354 -5.12 1.84 -22.87
N GLY A 355 -6.06 1.44 -21.99
CA GLY A 355 -5.81 0.42 -20.97
C GLY A 355 -5.04 0.92 -19.74
N TYR A 356 -4.87 2.24 -19.56
CA TYR A 356 -4.20 2.80 -18.40
C TYR A 356 -5.08 3.81 -17.68
N TRP A 357 -5.09 3.73 -16.35
CA TRP A 357 -5.46 4.86 -15.51
C TRP A 357 -4.29 5.82 -15.38
N THR A 358 -4.58 7.12 -15.42
CA THR A 358 -3.66 8.20 -15.05
C THR A 358 -4.36 9.07 -14.01
N VAL A 359 -3.78 9.16 -12.82
CA VAL A 359 -4.31 9.91 -11.68
C VAL A 359 -3.29 10.94 -11.23
N GLU A 360 -3.70 12.19 -11.12
CA GLU A 360 -2.88 13.30 -10.62
C GLU A 360 -3.40 13.71 -9.24
N PHE A 361 -2.54 13.65 -8.22
CA PHE A 361 -2.78 14.21 -6.90
C PHE A 361 -2.15 15.60 -6.82
N ALA A 362 -2.89 16.58 -6.32
CA ALA A 362 -2.39 17.93 -6.10
C ALA A 362 -2.79 18.43 -4.71
N ARG A 363 -1.84 18.98 -3.95
CA ARG A 363 -2.16 19.66 -2.69
C ARG A 363 -1.14 20.74 -2.34
N PRO A 364 -1.48 21.70 -1.46
CA PRO A 364 -0.52 22.62 -0.88
C PRO A 364 0.61 21.87 -0.14
N LEU A 365 1.83 22.42 -0.19
CA LEU A 365 2.98 21.91 0.57
C LEU A 365 2.78 22.09 2.07
N ALA A 366 2.34 23.29 2.45
CA ALA A 366 2.01 23.64 3.81
C ALA A 366 0.61 23.10 4.17
N VAL A 367 0.51 22.55 5.37
CA VAL A 367 -0.74 22.05 5.91
C VAL A 367 -1.23 23.03 6.98
N PRO A 368 -2.54 23.38 7.00
CA PRO A 368 -3.13 24.14 8.08
C PRO A 368 -2.82 23.56 9.48
N PRO A 369 -2.61 24.38 10.52
CA PRO A 369 -2.19 23.90 11.84
C PRO A 369 -3.10 22.82 12.45
N ASN A 370 -4.40 22.88 12.16
CA ASN A 370 -5.38 21.89 12.60
C ASN A 370 -5.16 20.51 11.97
N TYR A 371 -4.53 20.38 10.81
CA TYR A 371 -4.27 19.07 10.16
C TYR A 371 -2.81 18.59 10.30
N ALA A 372 -1.92 19.41 10.85
CA ALA A 372 -0.48 19.15 10.89
C ALA A 372 -0.10 17.86 11.64
N ASN A 373 -0.96 17.37 12.54
CA ASN A 373 -0.77 16.11 13.26
C ASN A 373 -1.06 14.86 12.42
N TRP A 374 -1.84 14.99 11.35
CA TRP A 374 -2.36 13.86 10.56
C TRP A 374 -1.98 13.90 9.09
N MET A 375 -1.26 14.94 8.67
CA MET A 375 -0.74 15.09 7.31
C MET A 375 0.70 15.60 7.34
N PRO A 376 1.57 15.19 6.40
CA PRO A 376 2.95 15.67 6.35
C PRO A 376 2.99 17.16 6.02
N ASN A 377 3.81 17.94 6.71
CA ASN A 377 4.16 19.30 6.29
C ASN A 377 5.38 19.23 5.37
N ILE A 378 5.18 19.47 4.06
CA ILE A 378 6.20 19.21 3.04
C ILE A 378 7.07 20.45 2.85
N THR A 379 8.38 20.29 3.04
CA THR A 379 9.36 21.37 2.94
C THR A 379 10.58 20.90 2.15
N VAL A 380 11.21 21.84 1.43
CA VAL A 380 12.47 21.59 0.72
C VAL A 380 13.57 21.20 1.71
N GLY A 381 14.49 20.33 1.27
CA GLY A 381 15.64 19.89 2.08
C GLY A 381 15.34 18.76 3.07
N LYS A 382 14.12 18.22 3.07
CA LYS A 382 13.75 17.03 3.86
C LYS A 382 13.56 15.80 2.98
N THR A 383 13.86 14.64 3.55
CA THR A 383 13.52 13.32 2.98
C THR A 383 12.21 12.86 3.56
N TYR A 384 11.30 12.44 2.68
CA TYR A 384 10.04 11.80 3.00
C TYR A 384 10.11 10.33 2.59
N TYR A 385 9.23 9.52 3.18
CA TYR A 385 9.11 8.10 2.87
C TYR A 385 7.68 7.82 2.44
N VAL A 386 7.53 7.22 1.27
CA VAL A 386 6.23 7.00 0.63
C VAL A 386 6.07 5.58 0.12
N ALA A 387 4.84 5.09 0.10
CA ALA A 387 4.49 3.76 -0.40
C ALA A 387 3.25 3.87 -1.31
N PHE A 388 3.07 2.92 -2.22
CA PHE A 388 1.97 2.93 -3.18
C PHE A 388 1.13 1.66 -3.07
N ALA A 389 -0.16 1.79 -3.33
CA ALA A 389 -1.07 0.66 -3.48
C ALA A 389 -2.02 0.88 -4.66
N VAL A 390 -2.33 -0.19 -5.38
CA VAL A 390 -3.26 -0.18 -6.52
C VAL A 390 -4.24 -1.34 -6.40
N TRP A 391 -5.47 -1.10 -6.85
CA TRP A 391 -6.53 -2.08 -6.93
C TRP A 391 -7.15 -2.07 -8.33
N GLN A 392 -7.15 -3.22 -8.99
CA GLN A 392 -7.99 -3.50 -10.16
C GLN A 392 -9.33 -4.08 -9.72
N GLY A 393 -10.29 -3.21 -9.44
CA GLY A 393 -11.55 -3.56 -8.81
C GLY A 393 -12.44 -4.45 -9.68
N LYS A 394 -12.36 -4.33 -11.01
CA LYS A 394 -13.07 -5.22 -11.94
C LYS A 394 -12.51 -6.65 -11.96
N LEU A 395 -11.26 -6.82 -11.51
CA LEU A 395 -10.59 -8.12 -11.46
C LEU A 395 -10.57 -8.75 -10.06
N GLY A 396 -11.14 -8.08 -9.06
CA GLY A 396 -11.33 -8.65 -7.72
C GLY A 396 -10.42 -8.05 -6.63
N GLU A 397 -9.54 -7.11 -6.96
CA GLU A 397 -8.78 -6.39 -5.92
C GLU A 397 -9.69 -5.32 -5.27
N THR A 398 -9.90 -5.42 -3.96
CA THR A 398 -10.49 -4.33 -3.18
C THR A 398 -10.02 -4.37 -1.72
N LEU A 399 -10.15 -3.26 -1.00
CA LEU A 399 -9.78 -3.15 0.42
C LEU A 399 -8.36 -3.63 0.75
N PHE A 400 -8.17 -4.77 1.41
CA PHE A 400 -6.86 -5.35 1.72
C PHE A 400 -6.43 -6.42 0.71
N ASP A 401 -7.16 -6.66 -0.38
CA ASP A 401 -6.61 -7.41 -1.50
C ASP A 401 -6.12 -6.45 -2.59
N LYS A 402 -4.79 -6.34 -2.75
CA LYS A 402 -4.16 -5.30 -3.58
C LYS A 402 -2.72 -5.58 -3.95
N SER A 403 -2.26 -4.79 -4.91
CA SER A 403 -0.84 -4.63 -5.25
C SER A 403 -0.22 -3.49 -4.43
N ILE A 404 0.94 -3.70 -3.80
CA ILE A 404 1.65 -2.72 -2.96
C ILE A 404 3.14 -2.64 -3.27
N THR A 405 3.78 -1.52 -2.97
CA THR A 405 5.24 -1.48 -2.83
C THR A 405 5.68 -2.47 -1.75
N SER A 406 6.89 -3.02 -1.85
CA SER A 406 7.42 -3.95 -0.85
C SER A 406 8.00 -3.24 0.38
N SER A 407 8.32 -1.96 0.23
CA SER A 407 8.94 -1.11 1.23
C SER A 407 8.69 0.35 0.90
N PHE A 408 8.83 1.22 1.91
CA PHE A 408 8.85 2.66 1.69
C PHE A 408 9.98 3.09 0.75
N LEU A 409 9.64 3.98 -0.16
CA LEU A 409 10.53 4.66 -1.10
C LEU A 409 10.87 6.04 -0.58
N THR A 410 12.07 6.52 -0.90
CA THR A 410 12.49 7.88 -0.55
C THR A 410 11.94 8.91 -1.54
N LEU A 411 11.47 10.04 -1.03
CA LEU A 411 10.95 11.15 -1.82
C LEU A 411 11.53 12.48 -1.33
N GLN A 412 12.01 13.32 -2.24
CA GLN A 412 12.59 14.63 -1.91
C GLN A 412 12.22 15.70 -2.93
N LEU A 413 11.95 16.91 -2.44
CA LEU A 413 11.81 18.10 -3.30
C LEU A 413 13.19 18.54 -3.77
N VAL A 414 13.41 18.50 -5.08
CA VAL A 414 14.65 18.93 -5.72
C VAL A 414 14.48 20.31 -6.34
N THR A 415 15.50 21.16 -6.21
CA THR A 415 15.51 22.53 -6.72
C THR A 415 16.02 22.63 -8.15
N THR A 416 16.66 21.57 -8.63
CA THR A 416 17.11 21.44 -10.01
C THR A 416 15.96 20.99 -10.91
N PRO A 417 15.78 21.59 -12.10
CA PRO A 417 14.87 21.08 -13.11
C PRO A 417 15.25 19.65 -13.52
N PRO A 418 14.32 18.88 -14.12
CA PRO A 418 14.63 17.58 -14.67
C PRO A 418 15.77 17.70 -15.68
N THR A 419 16.83 16.91 -15.51
CA THR A 419 17.87 16.84 -16.54
C THR A 419 17.31 15.99 -17.68
N SER A 420 17.13 16.61 -18.85
CA SER A 420 16.65 15.91 -20.04
C SER A 420 17.60 14.77 -20.37
N THR A 421 17.25 13.55 -19.96
CA THR A 421 18.00 12.37 -20.36
C THR A 421 17.38 11.89 -21.65
N THR A 422 17.93 12.33 -22.78
CA THR A 422 17.65 11.71 -24.08
C THR A 422 17.98 10.23 -23.93
N THR A 423 16.98 9.36 -24.04
CA THR A 423 17.16 7.91 -23.99
C THR A 423 17.88 7.48 -25.27
N THR A 424 19.20 7.64 -25.31
CA THR A 424 20.02 7.03 -26.35
C THR A 424 20.13 5.56 -25.99
N THR A 425 19.36 4.72 -26.69
CA THR A 425 19.53 3.27 -26.69
C THR A 425 20.96 2.99 -27.17
N THR A 426 21.87 2.79 -26.22
CA THR A 426 23.27 2.48 -26.53
C THR A 426 23.54 1.07 -26.03
N SER A 427 23.76 0.19 -26.99
CA SER A 427 24.23 -1.18 -26.80
C SER A 427 25.50 -1.18 -25.94
N VAL A 428 25.56 -2.14 -25.01
CA VAL A 428 26.67 -2.39 -24.12
C VAL A 428 27.95 -2.67 -24.92
N SER A 429 29.03 -1.95 -24.62
CA SER A 429 30.40 -2.45 -24.78
C SER A 429 31.31 -1.80 -23.73
N SER A 430 32.10 -2.66 -23.09
CA SER A 430 32.95 -2.48 -21.91
C SER A 430 34.11 -1.49 -22.07
N SER A 431 34.47 -0.73 -21.01
CA SER A 431 35.74 -0.89 -20.25
C SER A 431 36.19 0.34 -19.40
N THR A 432 36.70 0.02 -18.20
CA THR A 432 37.75 0.66 -17.35
C THR A 432 37.54 1.96 -16.52
N SER A 433 38.21 1.97 -15.36
CA SER A 433 38.00 2.66 -14.08
C SER A 433 39.09 3.70 -13.72
N THR A 434 38.79 4.66 -12.82
CA THR A 434 39.78 5.34 -11.93
C THR A 434 39.16 5.81 -10.60
N SER A 435 39.91 5.63 -9.50
CA SER A 435 39.55 5.74 -8.06
C SER A 435 39.89 7.08 -7.38
N ALA A 436 39.27 7.39 -6.23
CA ALA A 436 39.70 8.44 -5.28
C ALA A 436 39.73 7.94 -3.81
N ALA A 437 40.64 8.50 -2.99
CA ALA A 437 41.08 8.03 -1.67
C ALA A 437 40.26 8.54 -0.45
N ILE A 438 40.34 7.82 0.69
CA ILE A 438 39.47 7.94 1.90
C ILE A 438 40.25 8.48 3.15
N PRO A 439 39.62 9.25 4.09
CA PRO A 439 40.25 9.80 5.30
C PRO A 439 40.39 8.84 6.51
N SER A 440 41.25 9.21 7.47
CA SER A 440 41.90 8.34 8.47
C SER A 440 41.10 7.87 9.69
N THR A 441 39.99 8.49 10.05
CA THR A 441 39.27 8.14 11.31
C THR A 441 38.46 6.84 11.22
N THR A 442 38.16 6.37 10.00
CA THR A 442 37.47 5.09 9.74
C THR A 442 38.42 3.89 9.79
N VAL A 443 39.72 4.13 9.67
CA VAL A 443 40.76 3.08 9.73
C VAL A 443 40.89 2.54 11.17
N ASP A 444 40.83 3.42 12.18
CA ASP A 444 41.13 3.03 13.56
C ASP A 444 40.07 2.10 14.19
N VAL A 445 38.78 2.36 13.94
CA VAL A 445 37.68 1.53 14.48
C VAL A 445 37.62 0.17 13.79
N THR A 446 37.93 0.13 12.50
CA THR A 446 37.89 -1.10 11.68
C THR A 446 39.07 -2.02 11.99
N VAL A 447 40.27 -1.45 12.20
CA VAL A 447 41.45 -2.21 12.64
C VAL A 447 41.23 -2.78 14.04
N ALA A 448 40.66 -2.00 14.97
CA ALA A 448 40.36 -2.49 16.32
C ALA A 448 39.37 -3.67 16.30
N GLY A 449 38.30 -3.59 15.51
CA GLY A 449 37.32 -4.68 15.39
C GLY A 449 37.89 -5.96 14.77
N ALA A 450 38.73 -5.84 13.74
CA ALA A 450 39.37 -6.99 13.10
C ALA A 450 40.38 -7.69 14.02
N VAL A 451 41.16 -6.92 14.80
CA VAL A 451 42.12 -7.47 15.77
C VAL A 451 41.41 -8.25 16.88
N ILE A 452 40.28 -7.73 17.39
CA ILE A 452 39.47 -8.42 18.41
C ILE A 452 38.91 -9.75 17.87
N ALA A 453 38.40 -9.77 16.64
CA ALA A 453 37.85 -10.97 16.03
C ALA A 453 38.93 -12.05 15.81
N ILE A 454 40.12 -11.65 15.38
CA ILE A 454 41.26 -12.57 15.20
C ILE A 454 41.73 -13.14 16.54
N LEU A 455 41.82 -12.32 17.58
CA LEU A 455 42.17 -12.78 18.94
C LEU A 455 41.16 -13.78 19.50
N ALA A 456 39.86 -13.52 19.31
CA ALA A 456 38.79 -14.44 19.73
C ALA A 456 38.90 -15.80 19.02
N LEU A 457 39.20 -15.81 17.72
CA LEU A 457 39.39 -17.04 16.94
C LEU A 457 40.65 -17.81 17.38
N VAL A 458 41.74 -17.12 17.71
CA VAL A 458 42.97 -17.76 18.23
C VAL A 458 42.72 -18.35 19.62
N ILE A 459 41.99 -17.66 20.49
CA ILE A 459 41.63 -18.17 21.83
C ILE A 459 40.75 -19.41 21.71
N LEU A 460 39.70 -19.37 20.87
CA LEU A 460 38.84 -20.53 20.60
C LEU A 460 39.65 -21.72 20.08
N TYR A 461 40.60 -21.47 19.17
CA TYR A 461 41.47 -22.51 18.63
C TYR A 461 42.40 -23.12 19.69
N VAL A 462 42.93 -22.34 20.63
CA VAL A 462 43.80 -22.85 21.70
C VAL A 462 42.99 -23.61 22.76
N VAL A 463 41.79 -23.13 23.10
CA VAL A 463 40.89 -23.78 24.08
C VAL A 463 40.39 -25.13 23.58
N TYR A 464 40.01 -25.24 22.31
CA TYR A 464 39.48 -26.48 21.72
C TYR A 464 40.54 -27.48 21.25
N ARG A 465 41.83 -27.22 21.52
CA ARG A 465 42.94 -28.12 21.16
C ARG A 465 43.64 -28.76 22.38
N ARG A 466 43.05 -28.63 23.58
CA ARG A 466 43.41 -29.47 24.73
C ARG A 466 42.51 -30.69 24.81
#